data_AF-A0A401SRV8-F1
#
_entry.id   AF-A0A401SRV8-F1
#
_cell.length_a   1.000
_cell.length_b   1.000
_cell.length_c   1.000
_cell.angle_alpha   90.00
_cell.angle_beta   90.00
_cell.angle_gamma   90.00
#
_symmetry.space_group_name_H-M   'P 1'
#
loop_
_entity.id
_entity.type
_entity.pdbx_description
1 polymer ?
#
loop_
_entity_poly.entity_id
_entity_poly.type
_entity_poly.pdbx_seq_one_letter_code
_entity_poly.pdbx_strand_id
1 'polypeptide(L)'
;DIKVKEQSLENLMRGKKIFEPPRFMSVNQAAEQLLEIIENRRDKGEELALTEETLCVGLARVGSKNQKIAVATLQQMVKEDLGDPLHSLIITGHMHPMEIEMLKLFAVDSSSFNQLITLDGSTYYS
;
A
#
# COMPACT_ATOMS: atom_id res chain seq x y z
N ASP A 1 7.16 1.26 8.17
CA ASP A 1 7.75 1.07 9.51
C ASP A 1 8.97 0.15 9.41
N ILE A 2 10.08 0.55 10.03
CA ILE A 2 11.34 -0.21 10.06
C ILE A 2 11.87 -0.17 11.49
N LYS A 3 11.89 -1.33 12.15
CA LYS A 3 12.47 -1.48 13.49
C LYS A 3 13.77 -2.24 13.36
N VAL A 4 14.89 -1.59 13.64
CA VAL A 4 16.23 -2.16 13.51
C VAL A 4 16.98 -1.93 14.81
N LYS A 5 17.53 -3.01 15.40
CA LYS A 5 18.35 -2.96 16.62
C LYS A 5 17.66 -2.28 17.81
N GLU A 6 16.36 -2.51 17.98
CA GLU A 6 15.65 -2.13 19.20
C GLU A 6 15.76 -3.24 20.24
N GLN A 7 15.82 -2.86 21.52
CA GLN A 7 15.73 -3.79 22.64
C GLN A 7 14.25 -3.92 23.03
N SER A 8 13.80 -5.13 23.34
CA SER A 8 12.48 -5.30 23.96
C SER A 8 12.43 -4.56 25.30
N LEU A 9 11.23 -4.10 25.69
CA LEU A 9 11.03 -3.40 26.97
C LEU A 9 11.58 -4.23 28.15
N GLU A 10 11.38 -5.55 28.10
CA GLU A 10 11.88 -6.49 29.10
C GLU A 10 13.42 -6.55 29.13
N ASN A 11 14.08 -6.64 27.97
CA ASN A 11 15.54 -6.68 27.88
C ASN A 11 16.16 -5.36 28.36
N LEU A 12 15.54 -4.23 28.01
CA LEU A 12 15.94 -2.91 28.48
C LEU A 12 15.80 -2.79 30.00
N MET A 13 14.66 -3.19 30.57
CA MET A 13 14.41 -3.19 32.03
C MET A 13 15.41 -4.09 32.78
N ARG A 14 15.87 -5.17 32.16
CA ARG A 14 16.86 -6.11 32.73
C ARG A 14 18.31 -5.73 32.42
N GLY A 15 18.57 -4.61 31.74
CA GLY A 15 19.92 -4.18 31.35
C GLY A 15 20.62 -5.13 30.37
N LYS A 16 19.88 -6.02 29.69
CA LYS A 16 20.41 -6.99 28.74
C LYS A 16 20.53 -6.36 27.36
N LYS A 17 21.74 -6.36 26.80
CA LYS A 17 22.03 -5.87 25.44
C LYS A 17 21.63 -6.88 24.35
N ILE A 18 20.39 -7.38 24.42
CA ILE A 18 19.82 -8.31 23.44
C ILE A 18 18.91 -7.50 22.53
N PHE A 19 19.25 -7.48 21.24
CA PHE A 19 18.54 -6.74 20.20
C PHE A 19 17.68 -7.68 19.38
N GLU A 20 16.46 -7.25 19.08
CA GLU A 20 15.54 -8.02 18.23
C GLU A 20 15.96 -7.97 16.76
N PRO A 21 15.64 -9.01 15.97
CA PRO A 21 15.88 -9.00 14.54
C PRO A 21 15.10 -7.86 13.87
N PRO A 22 15.61 -7.31 12.76
CA PRO A 22 14.98 -6.19 12.08
C PRO A 22 13.60 -6.60 11.53
N ARG A 23 12.58 -5.76 11.77
CA ARG A 23 11.23 -5.93 11.23
C ARG A 23 10.93 -4.81 10.24
N PHE A 24 10.41 -5.20 9.08
CA PHE A 24 9.97 -4.31 8.01
C PHE A 24 8.47 -4.51 7.81
N MET A 25 7.75 -3.41 7.60
CA MET A 25 6.33 -3.46 7.31
C MET A 25 6.09 -3.90 5.86
N SER A 26 5.14 -4.81 5.67
CA SER A 26 4.67 -5.25 4.36
C SER A 26 3.56 -4.36 3.80
N VAL A 27 3.27 -4.46 2.50
CA VAL A 27 2.11 -3.77 1.89
C VAL A 27 0.79 -4.25 2.46
N ASN A 28 0.69 -5.55 2.79
CA ASN A 28 -0.49 -6.17 3.38
C ASN A 28 -0.82 -5.53 4.73
N GLN A 29 0.18 -5.39 5.59
CA GLN A 29 0.05 -4.77 6.91
C GLN A 29 -0.33 -3.29 6.78
N ALA A 30 0.27 -2.58 5.82
CA ALA A 30 -0.09 -1.19 5.58
C ALA A 30 -1.54 -1.05 5.09
N ALA A 31 -2.00 -1.92 4.19
CA ALA A 31 -3.37 -1.95 3.70
C ALA A 31 -4.36 -2.30 4.83
N GLU A 32 -4.06 -3.29 5.66
CA GLU A 32 -4.88 -3.69 6.81
C GLU A 32 -5.07 -2.54 7.80
N GLN A 33 -3.98 -1.83 8.14
CA GLN A 33 -4.05 -0.65 9.01
C GLN A 33 -4.90 0.48 8.40
N LEU A 34 -4.80 0.71 7.09
CA LEU A 34 -5.61 1.72 6.42
C LEU A 34 -7.10 1.35 6.43
N LEU A 35 -7.44 0.07 6.20
CA LEU A 35 -8.82 -0.40 6.28
C LEU A 35 -9.40 -0.26 7.69
N GLU A 36 -8.63 -0.61 8.71
CA GLU A 36 -9.04 -0.43 10.12
C GLU A 36 -9.28 1.06 10.44
N ILE A 37 -8.45 1.96 9.92
CA ILE A 37 -8.65 3.40 10.08
C ILE A 37 -9.93 3.86 9.36
N ILE A 38 -10.19 3.36 8.14
CA ILE A 38 -11.40 3.69 7.37
C ILE A 38 -12.66 3.26 8.14
N GLU A 39 -12.68 2.03 8.65
CA GLU A 39 -13.79 1.50 9.46
C GLU A 39 -14.02 2.34 10.71
N ASN A 40 -12.95 2.61 11.48
CA ASN A 40 -13.02 3.44 12.69
C ASN A 40 -13.53 4.86 12.43
N ARG A 41 -13.20 5.47 11.29
CA ARG A 41 -13.71 6.80 10.90
C ARG A 41 -15.16 6.75 10.45
N ARG A 42 -15.54 5.70 9.73
CA ARG A 42 -16.93 5.45 9.30
C ARG A 42 -17.85 5.35 10.52
N ASP A 43 -17.45 4.61 11.54
CA ASP A 43 -18.23 4.44 12.78
C ASP A 43 -18.42 5.75 13.55
N LYS A 44 -17.47 6.68 13.41
CA LYS A 44 -17.54 8.03 13.99
C LYS A 44 -18.33 9.03 13.14
N GLY A 45 -18.77 8.62 11.94
CA GLY A 45 -19.44 9.51 10.99
C GLY A 45 -18.52 10.58 10.40
N GLU A 46 -17.21 10.35 10.37
CA GLU A 46 -16.23 11.25 9.78
C GLU A 46 -16.19 11.11 8.25
N GLU A 47 -15.77 12.16 7.56
CA GLU A 47 -15.55 12.11 6.11
C GLU A 47 -14.39 11.17 5.75
N LEU A 48 -14.64 10.27 4.80
CA LEU A 48 -13.67 9.27 4.36
C LEU A 48 -12.92 9.77 3.12
N ALA A 49 -11.60 9.92 3.25
CA ALA A 49 -10.74 10.24 2.12
C ALA A 49 -10.43 9.01 1.23
N LEU A 50 -10.53 7.81 1.80
CA LEU A 50 -10.22 6.54 1.16
C LEU A 50 -11.33 5.54 1.46
N THR A 51 -11.48 4.57 0.57
CA THR A 51 -12.42 3.46 0.69
C THR A 51 -11.70 2.14 0.44
N GLU A 52 -12.35 1.04 0.75
CA GLU A 52 -11.84 -0.31 0.53
C GLU A 52 -11.56 -0.58 -0.96
N GLU A 53 -12.30 0.09 -1.84
CA GLU A 53 -12.18 0.03 -3.30
C GLU A 53 -11.12 0.99 -3.86
N THR A 54 -10.52 1.85 -3.03
CA THR A 54 -9.49 2.77 -3.50
C THR A 54 -8.30 1.98 -4.07
N LEU A 55 -7.94 2.30 -5.30
CA LEU A 55 -6.83 1.66 -5.99
C LEU A 55 -5.49 2.06 -5.34
N CYS A 56 -4.60 1.09 -5.25
CA CYS A 56 -3.26 1.28 -4.71
C CYS A 56 -2.23 0.45 -5.47
N VAL A 57 -0.97 0.85 -5.37
CA VAL A 57 0.16 0.20 -5.99
C VAL A 57 1.09 -0.31 -4.91
N GLY A 58 1.22 -1.63 -4.84
CA GLY A 58 2.20 -2.32 -4.01
C GLY A 58 3.50 -2.50 -4.78
N LEU A 59 4.61 -2.07 -4.19
CA LEU A 59 5.95 -2.18 -4.74
C LEU A 59 6.84 -2.98 -3.78
N ALA A 60 7.68 -3.84 -4.34
CA ALA A 60 8.73 -4.51 -3.58
C ALA A 60 10.04 -4.53 -4.35
N ARG A 61 11.12 -4.21 -3.62
CA ARG A 61 12.51 -4.32 -4.09
C ARG A 61 12.75 -3.61 -5.44
N VAL A 62 12.23 -2.39 -5.57
CA VAL A 62 12.36 -1.60 -6.81
C VAL A 62 13.83 -1.44 -7.21
N GLY A 63 14.14 -1.73 -8.48
CA GLY A 63 15.49 -1.73 -9.02
C GLY A 63 16.27 -3.04 -8.87
N SER A 64 15.71 -4.06 -8.21
CA SER A 64 16.32 -5.39 -8.11
C SER A 64 15.86 -6.34 -9.22
N LYS A 65 16.58 -7.45 -9.41
CA LYS A 65 16.18 -8.53 -10.33
C LYS A 65 14.87 -9.22 -9.95
N ASN A 66 14.50 -9.17 -8.66
CA ASN A 66 13.30 -9.77 -8.12
C ASN A 66 12.27 -8.69 -7.72
N GLN A 67 12.27 -7.54 -8.39
CA GLN A 67 11.26 -6.50 -8.23
C GLN A 67 9.86 -7.07 -8.45
N LYS A 68 8.90 -6.65 -7.62
CA LYS A 68 7.47 -6.91 -7.84
C LYS A 68 6.68 -5.60 -7.80
N ILE A 69 5.71 -5.50 -8.69
CA ILE A 69 4.72 -4.43 -8.75
C ILE A 69 3.36 -5.12 -8.83
N ALA A 70 2.43 -4.72 -7.97
CA ALA A 70 1.06 -5.19 -7.98
C ALA A 70 0.12 -3.99 -7.85
N VAL A 71 -0.92 -3.95 -8.68
CA VAL A 71 -1.95 -2.91 -8.64
C VAL A 71 -3.27 -3.56 -8.29
N ALA A 72 -3.89 -3.13 -7.20
CA ALA A 72 -5.10 -3.72 -6.67
C ALA A 72 -5.86 -2.70 -5.81
N THR A 73 -7.11 -3.01 -5.44
CA THR A 73 -7.82 -2.22 -4.44
C THR A 73 -7.18 -2.41 -3.06
N LEU A 74 -7.42 -1.49 -2.12
CA LEU A 74 -6.95 -1.63 -0.73
C LEU A 74 -7.40 -2.97 -0.13
N GLN A 75 -8.64 -3.38 -0.39
CA GLN A 75 -9.15 -4.67 0.08
C GLN A 75 -8.37 -5.87 -0.46
N GLN A 76 -8.02 -5.84 -1.76
CA GLN A 76 -7.24 -6.90 -2.39
C GLN A 76 -5.80 -6.90 -1.89
N MET A 77 -5.19 -5.72 -1.73
CA MET A 77 -3.79 -5.54 -1.31
C MET A 77 -3.46 -6.20 0.05
N VAL A 78 -4.44 -6.34 0.95
CA VAL A 78 -4.29 -7.09 2.21
C VAL A 78 -3.86 -8.54 1.97
N LYS A 79 -4.24 -9.14 0.85
CA LYS A 79 -3.96 -10.55 0.53
C LYS A 79 -2.76 -10.73 -0.41
N GLU A 80 -2.18 -9.65 -0.93
CA GLU A 80 -1.14 -9.70 -1.95
C GLU A 80 0.27 -9.96 -1.40
N ASP A 81 0.88 -11.08 -1.75
CA ASP A 81 2.24 -11.41 -1.30
C ASP A 81 3.33 -10.93 -2.27
N LEU A 82 3.96 -9.79 -1.91
CA LEU A 82 5.11 -9.27 -2.64
C LEU A 82 6.46 -9.91 -2.25
N GLY A 83 6.47 -10.82 -1.29
CA GLY A 83 7.64 -11.54 -0.80
C GLY A 83 8.49 -10.72 0.18
N ASP A 84 9.82 -10.79 0.02
CA ASP A 84 10.77 -10.19 0.95
C ASP A 84 10.80 -8.65 0.93
N PRO A 85 11.13 -7.97 2.04
CA PRO A 85 11.30 -6.52 2.07
C PRO A 85 12.41 -6.03 1.10
N LEU A 86 12.45 -4.75 0.72
CA LEU A 86 11.65 -3.61 1.20
C LEU A 86 10.39 -3.39 0.37
N HIS A 87 9.31 -3.03 1.06
CA HIS A 87 8.00 -2.77 0.48
C HIS A 87 7.63 -1.28 0.51
N SER A 88 6.79 -0.86 -0.43
CA SER A 88 6.19 0.47 -0.47
C SER A 88 4.77 0.37 -1.01
N LEU A 89 3.86 1.14 -0.42
CA LEU A 89 2.46 1.23 -0.83
C LEU A 89 2.19 2.65 -1.32
N ILE A 90 1.63 2.79 -2.51
CA ILE A 90 1.23 4.08 -3.09
C ILE A 90 -0.29 4.08 -3.19
N ILE A 91 -0.93 5.14 -2.66
CA ILE A 91 -2.36 5.37 -2.82
C ILE A 91 -2.55 6.27 -4.04
N THR A 92 -3.36 5.84 -5.01
CA THR A 92 -3.57 6.61 -6.23
C THR A 92 -4.56 7.75 -6.00
N GLY A 93 -4.30 8.90 -6.63
CA GLY A 93 -5.26 10.00 -6.72
C GLY A 93 -5.93 10.03 -8.10
N HIS A 94 -6.10 11.23 -8.64
CA HIS A 94 -6.48 11.39 -10.04
C HIS A 94 -5.31 11.02 -10.94
N MET A 95 -5.57 10.14 -11.92
CA MET A 95 -4.56 9.61 -12.83
C MET A 95 -4.86 10.00 -14.27
N HIS A 96 -3.81 10.27 -15.04
CA HIS A 96 -3.90 10.46 -16.47
C HIS A 96 -4.21 9.12 -17.17
N PRO A 97 -4.94 9.08 -18.30
CA PRO A 97 -5.24 7.83 -19.03
C PRO A 97 -4.01 6.94 -19.28
N MET A 98 -2.87 7.56 -19.64
CA MET A 98 -1.60 6.85 -19.86
C MET A 98 -1.05 6.18 -18.59
N GLU A 99 -1.22 6.79 -17.42
CA GLU A 99 -0.81 6.18 -16.15
C GLU A 99 -1.68 4.95 -15.86
N ILE A 100 -2.99 5.06 -16.11
CA ILE A 100 -3.93 3.95 -15.97
C ILE A 100 -3.55 2.79 -16.90
N GLU A 101 -3.24 3.08 -18.17
CA GLU A 101 -2.77 2.06 -19.12
C GLU A 101 -1.52 1.33 -18.64
N MET A 102 -0.55 2.08 -18.09
CA MET A 102 0.66 1.49 -17.52
C MET A 102 0.36 0.61 -16.30
N LEU A 103 -0.51 1.08 -15.38
CA LEU A 103 -0.86 0.34 -14.17
C LEU A 103 -1.65 -0.95 -14.47
N LYS A 104 -2.44 -0.98 -15.54
CA LYS A 104 -3.17 -2.19 -15.98
C LYS A 104 -2.24 -3.36 -16.29
N LEU A 105 -0.99 -3.10 -16.70
CA LEU A 105 0.00 -4.15 -16.96
C LEU A 105 0.40 -4.93 -15.69
N PHE A 106 0.14 -4.37 -14.50
CA PHE A 106 0.49 -4.93 -13.20
C PHE A 106 -0.75 -5.21 -12.34
N ALA A 107 -1.93 -5.22 -12.95
CA ALA A 107 -3.19 -5.49 -12.27
C ALA A 107 -3.22 -6.91 -11.70
N VAL A 108 -3.51 -7.04 -10.40
CA VAL A 108 -3.77 -8.34 -9.76
C VAL A 108 -5.05 -8.95 -10.31
N ASP A 109 -6.09 -8.12 -10.42
CA ASP A 109 -7.34 -8.46 -11.07
C ASP A 109 -7.70 -7.36 -12.07
N SER A 110 -8.06 -7.78 -13.28
CA SER A 110 -8.51 -6.87 -14.33
C SER A 110 -9.80 -6.14 -13.94
N SER A 111 -10.58 -6.72 -13.02
CA SER A 111 -11.83 -6.11 -12.55
C SER A 111 -11.61 -4.84 -11.71
N SER A 112 -10.44 -4.68 -11.09
CA SER A 112 -10.11 -3.57 -10.19
C SER A 112 -10.06 -2.20 -10.90
N PHE A 113 -10.04 -2.20 -12.24
CA PHE A 113 -9.99 -0.99 -13.06
C PHE A 113 -11.36 -0.59 -13.62
N ASN A 114 -12.41 -1.41 -13.44
CA ASN A 114 -13.74 -1.15 -14.00
C ASN A 114 -14.42 0.10 -13.41
N GLN A 115 -13.95 0.58 -12.25
CA GLN A 115 -14.50 1.75 -11.56
C GLN A 115 -13.67 3.02 -11.77
N LEU A 116 -12.54 2.97 -12.48
CA LEU A 116 -11.75 4.16 -12.75
C LEU A 116 -12.44 5.01 -13.79
N ILE A 117 -12.95 6.16 -13.35
CA ILE A 117 -13.43 7.21 -14.25
C ILE A 117 -12.20 7.80 -14.95
N THR A 118 -12.02 7.45 -16.22
CA THR A 118 -11.06 8.14 -17.07
C THR A 118 -11.53 9.58 -17.23
N LEU A 119 -10.78 10.53 -16.70
CA LEU A 119 -10.93 11.92 -17.13
C LEU A 119 -10.31 12.00 -18.52
N ASP A 120 -11.16 12.09 -19.53
CA ASP A 120 -10.72 12.29 -20.91
C ASP A 120 -9.92 13.59 -20.97
N GLY A 121 -8.63 13.46 -21.29
CA GLY A 121 -7.68 14.56 -21.42
C GLY A 121 -7.93 15.44 -22.63
N SER A 122 -9.15 15.95 -22.80
CA SER A 122 -9.48 16.94 -23.81
C SER A 122 -9.83 18.28 -23.17
N THR A 123 -8.86 18.97 -22.60
CA THR A 123 -8.92 20.45 -22.59
C THR A 123 -7.51 21.04 -22.56
N TYR A 124 -7.09 21.56 -23.71
CA TYR A 124 -6.09 22.62 -23.80
C TYR A 124 -6.55 23.80 -22.93
N TYR A 125 -5.71 24.30 -22.02
CA TYR A 125 -5.92 25.64 -21.48
C TYR A 125 -5.49 26.67 -22.52
N SER A 126 -6.44 27.49 -22.98
CA SER A 126 -6.23 28.80 -23.61
C SER A 126 -5.86 29.85 -22.59
#